data_AF-A0A9P5N846-F1
#
_entry.id   AF-A0A9P5N846-F1
#
_cell.length_a   1.000
_cell.length_b   1.000
_cell.length_c   1.000
_cell.angle_alpha   90.00
_cell.angle_beta   90.00
_cell.angle_gamma   90.00
#
_symmetry.space_group_name_H-M   'P 1'
#
loop_
_entity.id
_entity.type
_entity.pdbx_description
1 polymer ?
#
loop_
_entity_poly.entity_id
_entity_poly.type
_entity_poly.pdbx_seq_one_letter_code
_entity_poly.pdbx_strand_id
1 'polypeptide(L)'
;MGVALLPLWLHVVIQAITHPARTTNDATSRKLLTYSVEPFLPNVLSHGSPSAYPSNRSVAFSPFPIYDAQLQKFTKTAAQRIQNAAEKDGIVVSPFYPNYAITDTPLEAMHGENVEKLKKIKARVDPSDVMGLAGGFKF
;
A
#
# COMPACT_ATOMS: atom_id res chain seq x y z
N MET A 1 21.54 -1.73 -33.37
CA MET A 1 21.03 -0.72 -32.41
C MET A 1 19.73 -1.25 -31.82
N GLY A 2 19.80 -1.91 -30.67
CA GLY A 2 18.62 -2.43 -29.97
C GLY A 2 18.45 -1.66 -28.68
N VAL A 3 17.43 -0.81 -28.61
CA VAL A 3 17.00 -0.22 -27.34
C VAL A 3 16.17 -1.30 -26.66
N ALA A 4 16.72 -1.93 -25.63
CA ALA A 4 15.96 -2.86 -24.80
C ALA A 4 14.80 -2.08 -24.17
N LEU A 5 13.57 -2.42 -24.56
CA LEU A 5 12.35 -1.97 -23.92
C LEU A 5 12.36 -2.52 -22.49
N LEU A 6 12.77 -1.68 -21.53
CA LEU A 6 12.55 -1.98 -20.13
C LEU A 6 11.03 -2.01 -19.89
N PRO A 7 10.48 -3.05 -19.23
CA PRO A 7 9.05 -3.15 -19.01
C PRO A 7 8.53 -1.92 -18.26
N LEU A 8 7.32 -1.44 -18.62
CA LEU A 8 6.69 -0.21 -18.12
C LEU A 8 6.73 -0.05 -16.59
N TRP A 9 6.72 -1.16 -15.85
CA TRP A 9 6.84 -1.23 -14.39
C TRP A 9 8.12 -0.61 -13.82
N LEU A 10 9.20 -0.54 -14.61
CA LEU A 10 10.46 0.09 -14.20
C LEU A 10 10.45 1.61 -14.34
N HIS A 11 9.55 2.17 -15.17
CA HIS A 11 9.50 3.62 -15.42
C HIS A 11 8.95 4.40 -14.22
N VAL A 12 8.06 3.80 -13.43
CA VAL A 12 7.54 4.40 -12.18
C VAL A 12 8.63 4.49 -11.09
N VAL A 13 9.65 3.62 -11.15
CA VAL A 13 10.72 3.55 -10.14
C VAL A 13 11.82 4.59 -10.39
N ILE A 14 12.06 5.00 -11.64
CA ILE A 14 13.20 5.87 -11.98
C ILE A 14 12.90 7.36 -11.76
N GLN A 15 11.66 7.83 -11.90
CA GLN A 15 11.35 9.26 -11.73
C GLN A 15 11.44 9.78 -10.29
N ALA A 16 11.29 8.90 -9.28
CA ALA A 16 11.46 9.26 -7.88
C ALA A 16 12.94 9.51 -7.51
N ILE A 17 13.88 8.91 -8.26
CA ILE A 17 15.33 9.06 -8.02
C ILE A 17 15.86 10.36 -8.65
N THR A 18 15.25 10.84 -9.74
CA THR A 18 15.71 12.06 -10.44
C THR A 18 15.19 13.37 -9.85
N HIS A 19 14.33 13.34 -8.82
CA HIS A 19 14.07 14.53 -8.02
C HIS A 19 15.04 14.52 -6.84
N PRO A 20 16.05 15.41 -6.80
CA PRO A 20 16.83 15.56 -5.59
C PRO A 20 15.85 15.83 -4.46
N ALA A 21 15.89 15.00 -3.42
CA ALA A 21 15.30 15.33 -2.14
C ALA A 21 15.68 16.79 -1.87
N ARG A 22 14.69 17.69 -1.84
CA ARG A 22 14.94 19.10 -1.57
C ARG A 22 15.53 19.15 -0.17
N THR A 23 16.86 19.21 -0.10
CA THR A 23 17.61 19.35 1.12
C THR A 23 17.26 20.72 1.66
N THR A 24 16.41 20.76 2.68
CA THR A 24 16.34 21.94 3.53
C THR A 24 17.72 22.08 4.15
N ASN A 25 18.39 23.20 3.87
CA ASN A 25 19.73 23.55 4.35
C ASN A 25 19.75 23.73 5.88
N ASP A 26 19.59 22.63 6.62
CA ASP A 26 19.83 22.60 8.05
C ASP A 26 20.71 21.38 8.35
N ALA A 27 21.97 21.64 8.69
CA ALA A 27 23.09 20.69 8.56
C ALA A 27 23.12 19.57 9.63
N THR A 28 21.99 19.23 10.24
CA THR A 28 21.94 18.26 11.36
C THR A 28 20.84 17.19 11.27
N SER A 29 19.94 17.22 10.27
CA SER A 29 18.97 16.12 10.09
C SER A 29 18.90 15.60 8.66
N ARG A 30 19.21 14.31 8.47
CA ARG A 30 19.00 13.59 7.22
C ARG A 30 17.68 12.84 7.32
N LYS A 31 16.72 13.16 6.45
CA LYS A 31 15.48 12.38 6.31
C LYS A 31 15.70 11.30 5.25
N LEU A 32 15.40 10.06 5.61
CA LEU A 32 15.48 8.92 4.70
C LEU A 32 14.06 8.43 4.43
N LEU A 33 13.68 8.43 3.15
CA LEU A 33 12.47 7.75 2.68
C LEU A 33 12.93 6.59 1.79
N THR A 34 12.58 5.38 2.19
CA THR A 34 12.94 4.17 1.46
C THR A 34 11.70 3.58 0.81
N TYR A 35 11.84 3.19 -0.44
CA TYR A 35 10.83 2.45 -1.19
C TYR A 35 11.32 1.02 -1.35
N SER A 36 10.44 0.04 -1.19
CA SER A 36 10.72 -1.35 -1.55
C SER A 36 9.65 -1.87 -2.50
N VAL A 37 10.04 -2.84 -3.32
CA VAL A 37 9.13 -3.61 -4.17
C VAL A 37 9.16 -5.04 -3.65
N GLU A 38 7.99 -5.56 -3.27
CA GLU A 38 7.85 -6.94 -2.81
C GLU A 38 7.13 -7.76 -3.88
N PRO A 39 7.88 -8.42 -4.79
CA PRO A 39 7.26 -9.11 -5.90
C PRO A 39 6.47 -10.33 -5.41
N PHE A 40 5.18 -10.32 -5.70
CA PHE A 40 4.32 -11.49 -5.56
C PHE A 40 4.18 -12.20 -6.91
N LEU A 41 3.96 -13.52 -6.88
CA LEU A 41 3.68 -14.27 -8.09
C LEU A 41 2.38 -13.73 -8.73
N PRO A 42 2.31 -13.61 -10.07
CA PRO A 42 1.09 -13.15 -10.75
C PRO A 42 -0.15 -13.99 -10.45
N ASN A 43 0.03 -15.27 -10.10
CA ASN A 43 -1.02 -16.21 -9.76
C ASN A 43 -1.26 -16.38 -8.24
N VAL A 44 -0.70 -15.51 -7.39
CA VAL A 44 -0.84 -15.64 -5.92
C VAL A 44 -2.31 -15.72 -5.46
N LEU A 45 -3.22 -15.07 -6.19
CA LEU A 45 -4.65 -15.07 -5.88
C LEU A 45 -5.45 -16.23 -6.49
N SER A 46 -4.84 -17.09 -7.31
CA SER A 46 -5.49 -18.32 -7.80
C SER A 46 -5.45 -19.48 -6.80
N HIS A 47 -4.77 -19.28 -5.67
CA HIS A 47 -4.62 -20.30 -4.63
C HIS A 47 -5.50 -19.99 -3.40
N GLY A 48 -6.07 -21.04 -2.82
CA GLY A 48 -6.90 -20.98 -1.62
C GLY A 48 -8.30 -20.40 -1.84
N SER A 49 -9.09 -20.45 -0.78
CA SER A 49 -10.43 -19.85 -0.75
C SER A 49 -10.37 -18.32 -0.69
N PRO A 50 -11.47 -17.61 -1.05
CA PRO A 50 -11.55 -16.16 -0.88
C PRO A 50 -11.20 -15.72 0.57
N SER A 51 -10.37 -14.68 0.67
CA SER A 51 -9.86 -14.11 1.92
C SER A 51 -10.38 -12.68 2.15
N ALA A 52 -10.07 -12.09 3.30
CA ALA A 52 -10.47 -10.72 3.64
C ALA A 52 -9.84 -9.65 2.71
N TYR A 53 -8.58 -9.88 2.31
CA TYR A 53 -7.84 -9.06 1.34
C TYR A 53 -7.27 -9.94 0.23
N PRO A 54 -7.20 -9.44 -1.02
CA PRO A 54 -7.96 -8.29 -1.49
C PRO A 54 -9.45 -8.66 -1.62
N SER A 55 -10.33 -7.66 -1.65
CA SER A 55 -11.76 -7.90 -1.95
C SER A 55 -11.97 -8.40 -3.36
N ASN A 56 -11.34 -7.74 -4.34
CA ASN A 56 -11.32 -8.19 -5.72
C ASN A 56 -10.06 -9.02 -5.99
N ARG A 57 -10.24 -10.28 -6.40
CA ARG A 57 -9.15 -11.23 -6.69
C ARG A 57 -8.82 -11.38 -8.18
N SER A 58 -9.38 -10.52 -9.04
CA SER A 58 -9.18 -10.57 -10.50
C SER A 58 -7.79 -10.10 -10.93
N VAL A 59 -7.13 -9.28 -10.10
CA VAL A 59 -5.81 -8.73 -10.35
C VAL A 59 -4.93 -8.94 -9.13
N ALA A 60 -3.75 -9.53 -9.32
CA ALA A 60 -2.74 -9.63 -8.29
C ALA A 60 -1.86 -8.37 -8.28
N PHE A 61 -1.62 -7.82 -7.10
CA PHE A 61 -0.75 -6.66 -6.90
C PHE A 61 0.43 -7.06 -6.02
N SER A 62 1.61 -6.55 -6.36
CA SER A 62 2.79 -6.63 -5.50
C SER A 62 2.81 -5.43 -4.56
N PRO A 63 2.96 -5.63 -3.24
CA PRO A 63 3.06 -4.51 -2.31
C PRO A 63 4.24 -3.59 -2.65
N PHE A 64 4.01 -2.29 -2.43
CA PHE A 64 5.02 -1.25 -2.60
C PHE A 64 5.14 -0.45 -1.29
N PRO A 65 5.77 -1.02 -0.24
CA PRO A 65 5.89 -0.34 1.04
C PRO A 65 6.84 0.87 0.94
N ILE A 66 6.43 1.93 1.64
CA ILE A 66 7.20 3.16 1.80
C ILE A 66 7.56 3.27 3.28
N TYR A 67 8.85 3.22 3.59
CA TYR A 67 9.36 3.26 4.96
C TYR A 67 9.88 4.65 5.28
N ASP A 68 9.38 5.21 6.39
CA ASP A 68 9.86 6.44 7.01
C ASP A 68 9.99 6.20 8.52
N ALA A 69 11.19 6.39 9.05
CA ALA A 69 11.46 6.15 10.47
C ALA A 69 10.85 7.22 11.40
N GLN A 70 10.42 8.37 10.88
CA GLN A 70 10.09 9.54 11.72
C GLN A 70 8.85 10.35 11.29
N LEU A 71 8.30 10.17 10.08
CA LEU A 71 7.26 11.08 9.55
C LEU A 71 6.15 10.37 8.74
N GLN A 72 5.16 9.76 9.41
CA GLN A 72 3.97 9.18 8.74
C GLN A 72 3.28 10.15 7.76
N LYS A 73 3.28 11.46 8.06
CA LYS A 73 2.72 12.50 7.18
C LYS A 73 3.43 12.56 5.82
N PHE A 74 4.74 12.37 5.79
CA PHE A 74 5.51 12.37 4.56
C PHE A 74 5.22 11.11 3.75
N THR A 75 5.15 9.95 4.40
CA THR A 75 4.73 8.68 3.77
C THR A 75 3.36 8.77 3.11
N LYS A 76 2.35 9.31 3.82
CA LYS A 76 0.99 9.53 3.27
C LYS A 76 1.03 10.44 2.04
N THR A 77 1.82 11.52 2.09
CA THR A 77 1.96 12.48 0.98
C THR A 77 2.66 11.85 -0.23
N ALA A 78 3.73 11.08 0.00
CA ALA A 78 4.45 10.37 -1.05
C ALA A 78 3.57 9.30 -1.71
N ALA A 79 2.87 8.49 -0.91
CA ALA A 79 1.93 7.48 -1.40
C ALA A 79 0.85 8.11 -2.31
N GLN A 80 0.21 9.20 -1.87
CA GLN A 80 -0.81 9.87 -2.68
C GLN A 80 -0.25 10.40 -4.00
N ARG A 81 0.96 10.99 -4.00
CA ARG A 81 1.58 11.48 -5.23
C ARG A 81 1.87 10.36 -6.23
N ILE A 82 2.34 9.22 -5.75
CA ILE A 82 2.64 8.05 -6.58
C ILE A 82 1.34 7.47 -7.15
N GLN A 83 0.28 7.35 -6.34
CA GLN A 83 -1.03 6.90 -6.80
C GLN A 83 -1.60 7.83 -7.87
N ASN A 84 -1.59 9.15 -7.64
CA ASN A 84 -2.10 10.13 -8.61
C ASN A 84 -1.33 10.08 -9.94
N ALA A 85 -0.01 9.86 -9.89
CA ALA A 85 0.81 9.72 -11.09
C ALA A 85 0.47 8.42 -11.85
N ALA A 86 0.34 7.31 -11.12
CA ALA A 86 -0.06 6.02 -11.68
C ALA A 86 -1.44 6.10 -12.35
N GLU A 87 -2.43 6.68 -11.70
CA GLU A 87 -3.78 6.88 -12.25
C GLU A 87 -3.75 7.74 -13.51
N LYS A 88 -2.96 8.82 -13.52
CA LYS A 88 -2.79 9.69 -14.69
C LYS A 88 -2.21 8.93 -15.89
N ASP A 89 -1.34 7.96 -15.63
CA ASP A 89 -0.73 7.11 -16.65
C ASP A 89 -1.57 5.86 -16.98
N GLY A 90 -2.79 5.76 -16.42
CA GLY A 90 -3.71 4.64 -16.67
C GLY A 90 -3.30 3.33 -15.98
N ILE A 91 -2.41 3.40 -14.98
CA ILE A 91 -1.97 2.26 -14.19
C ILE A 91 -3.01 2.00 -13.10
N VAL A 92 -3.52 0.77 -13.04
CA VAL A 92 -4.48 0.35 -12.00
C VAL A 92 -3.80 0.37 -10.63
N VAL A 93 -4.40 1.10 -9.68
CA VAL A 93 -3.94 1.19 -8.29
C VAL A 93 -4.68 0.18 -7.43
N SER A 94 -3.94 -0.54 -6.59
CA SER A 94 -4.51 -1.56 -5.69
C SER A 94 -5.17 -0.94 -4.45
N PRO A 95 -6.12 -1.65 -3.81
CA PRO A 95 -6.44 -1.41 -2.41
C PRO A 95 -5.17 -1.51 -1.53
N PHE A 96 -5.11 -0.75 -0.45
CA PHE A 96 -3.96 -0.74 0.46
C PHE A 96 -3.75 -2.10 1.11
N TYR A 97 -2.51 -2.61 1.06
CA TYR A 97 -2.16 -3.88 1.68
C TYR A 97 -2.19 -3.74 3.22
N PRO A 98 -3.01 -4.51 3.97
CA PRO A 98 -3.25 -4.27 5.39
C PRO A 98 -2.00 -4.30 6.27
N ASN A 99 -0.98 -5.10 5.91
CA ASN A 99 0.26 -5.21 6.67
C ASN A 99 1.14 -3.94 6.61
N TYR A 100 0.93 -3.08 5.61
CA TYR A 100 1.65 -1.81 5.45
C TYR A 100 0.75 -0.58 5.51
N ALA A 101 -0.55 -0.77 5.76
CA ALA A 101 -1.48 0.34 5.89
C ALA A 101 -1.14 1.18 7.12
N ILE A 102 -1.11 2.50 6.95
CA ILE A 102 -0.81 3.43 8.04
C ILE A 102 -2.03 3.53 8.96
N THR A 103 -1.80 3.81 10.25
CA THR A 103 -2.88 4.10 11.20
C THR A 103 -3.89 5.09 10.60
N ASP A 104 -5.17 4.85 10.89
CA ASP A 104 -6.34 5.57 10.38
C ASP A 104 -6.64 5.40 8.88
N THR A 105 -5.98 4.46 8.19
CA THR A 105 -6.41 4.06 6.85
C THR A 105 -7.85 3.54 6.92
N PRO A 106 -8.79 4.07 6.10
CA PRO A 106 -10.17 3.58 6.08
C PRO A 106 -10.21 2.09 5.73
N LEU A 107 -11.10 1.34 6.39
CA LEU A 107 -11.22 -0.10 6.16
C LEU A 107 -11.57 -0.42 4.71
N GLU A 108 -12.40 0.42 4.08
CA GLU A 108 -12.84 0.29 2.69
C GLU A 108 -11.66 0.42 1.72
N ALA A 109 -10.66 1.23 2.06
CA ALA A 109 -9.46 1.39 1.26
C ALA A 109 -8.56 0.15 1.28
N MET A 110 -8.72 -0.74 2.27
CA MET A 110 -8.03 -2.03 2.37
C MET A 110 -8.90 -3.19 1.90
N HIS A 111 -10.10 -3.31 2.46
CA HIS A 111 -10.98 -4.47 2.35
C HIS A 111 -12.15 -4.26 1.41
N GLY A 112 -12.36 -3.07 0.83
CA GLY A 112 -13.44 -2.77 -0.11
C GLY A 112 -14.81 -3.29 0.35
N GLU A 113 -15.50 -4.01 -0.53
CA GLU A 113 -16.82 -4.60 -0.26
C GLU A 113 -16.84 -5.67 0.86
N ASN A 114 -15.67 -6.19 1.29
CA ASN A 114 -15.62 -7.18 2.37
C ASN A 114 -15.84 -6.57 3.76
N VAL A 115 -15.79 -5.24 3.92
CA VAL A 115 -15.88 -4.58 5.24
C VAL A 115 -17.11 -5.03 6.02
N GLU A 116 -18.29 -5.00 5.41
CA GLU A 116 -19.54 -5.37 6.11
C GLU A 116 -19.58 -6.85 6.51
N LYS A 117 -18.96 -7.73 5.72
CA LYS A 117 -18.79 -9.14 6.07
C LYS A 117 -17.85 -9.30 7.27
N LEU A 118 -16.76 -8.55 7.31
CA LEU A 118 -15.77 -8.57 8.39
C LEU A 118 -16.38 -8.04 9.70
N LYS A 119 -17.18 -6.97 9.66
CA LYS A 119 -17.95 -6.47 10.81
C LYS A 119 -18.85 -7.54 11.42
N LYS A 120 -19.61 -8.24 10.58
CA LYS A 120 -20.49 -9.35 11.03
C LYS A 120 -19.69 -10.50 11.64
N ILE A 121 -18.53 -10.83 11.07
CA ILE A 121 -17.65 -11.85 11.64
C ILE A 121 -17.13 -11.42 13.00
N LYS A 122 -16.66 -10.17 13.14
CA LYS A 122 -16.21 -9.63 14.43
C LYS A 122 -17.33 -9.69 15.48
N ALA A 123 -18.53 -9.18 15.18
CA ALA A 123 -19.65 -9.21 16.12
C ALA A 123 -20.01 -10.63 16.59
N ARG A 124 -19.83 -11.63 15.73
CA ARG A 124 -20.07 -13.04 16.07
C ARG A 124 -18.94 -13.68 16.88
N VAL A 125 -17.70 -13.35 16.57
CA VAL A 125 -16.50 -14.00 17.13
C VAL A 125 -15.99 -13.31 18.40
N ASP A 126 -16.14 -11.98 18.46
CA ASP A 126 -15.68 -11.11 19.55
C ASP A 126 -16.82 -10.19 20.01
N PRO A 127 -17.95 -10.75 20.52
CA PRO A 127 -19.15 -9.99 20.86
C PRO A 127 -18.94 -9.02 22.04
N SER A 128 -17.95 -9.28 22.89
CA SER A 128 -17.59 -8.42 24.03
C SER A 128 -16.45 -7.44 23.71
N ASP A 129 -16.05 -7.36 22.44
CA ASP A 129 -15.01 -6.45 21.94
C ASP A 129 -13.66 -6.56 22.67
N VAL A 130 -13.30 -7.75 23.15
CA VAL A 130 -12.04 -7.98 23.86
C VAL A 130 -10.86 -7.79 22.92
N MET A 131 -10.97 -8.26 21.67
CA MET A 131 -9.93 -8.03 20.65
C MET A 131 -9.94 -6.58 20.14
N GLY A 132 -11.03 -5.84 20.34
CA GLY A 132 -11.10 -4.40 20.12
C GLY A 132 -10.13 -3.60 20.98
N LEU A 133 -9.72 -4.14 22.14
CA LEU A 133 -8.76 -3.51 23.05
C LEU A 133 -7.30 -3.68 22.60
N ALA A 134 -7.03 -4.56 21.64
CA ALA A 134 -5.69 -4.75 21.09
C ALA A 134 -5.27 -3.61 20.13
N GLY A 135 -4.08 -3.67 19.55
CA GLY A 135 -3.68 -2.78 18.44
C GLY A 135 -4.45 -3.06 17.14
N GLY A 136 -4.10 -2.34 16.07
CA GLY A 136 -4.62 -2.58 14.71
C GLY A 136 -5.96 -1.92 14.40
N PHE A 137 -6.50 -2.24 13.22
CA PHE A 137 -7.73 -1.65 12.69
C PHE A 137 -8.99 -2.17 13.39
N LYS A 138 -9.97 -1.28 13.57
CA LYS A 138 -11.25 -1.57 14.24
C LYS A 138 -12.34 -1.74 13.20
N PHE A 139 -13.10 -2.83 13.31
CA PHE A 139 -14.20 -3.21 12.42
C PHE A 139 -15.54 -2.95 13.09
#